data_AF-A0A8S2WDN3-F1
#
_entry.id   AF-A0A8S2WDN3-F1
#
_cell.length_a   1.000
_cell.length_b   1.000
_cell.length_c   1.000
_cell.angle_alpha   90.00
_cell.angle_beta   90.00
_cell.angle_gamma   90.00
#
_symmetry.space_group_name_H-M   'P 1'
#
loop_
_entity.id
_entity.type
_entity.pdbx_description
1 polymer ?
#
loop_
_entity_poly.entity_id
_entity_poly.type
_entity_poly.pdbx_seq_one_letter_code
_entity_poly.pdbx_strand_id
1 'polypeptide(L)'
;MRVYLFVIFTLQCYTSIGAHPKLTIDEFFNATSFQSVSLSPNGRHLLVYTRKPAWDSNSYDNSLWLYETDGSKKELITTQYAVFMEPKWSPSGDWFFYYGNDKVTANST
;
A
#
# COMPACT_ATOMS: atom_id res chain seq x y z
N MET A 1 -31.14 21.23 -49.88
CA MET A 1 -31.93 21.91 -48.81
C MET A 1 -32.58 20.86 -47.93
N ARG A 2 -32.27 20.90 -46.62
CA ARG A 2 -32.93 20.31 -45.42
C ARG A 2 -31.96 19.47 -44.57
N VAL A 3 -31.10 20.06 -43.73
CA VAL A 3 -31.35 20.82 -42.47
C VAL A 3 -31.67 19.87 -41.30
N TYR A 4 -30.67 19.71 -40.44
CA TYR A 4 -30.73 19.48 -38.98
C TYR A 4 -31.37 18.18 -38.48
N LEU A 5 -30.56 17.15 -38.24
CA LEU A 5 -30.88 16.15 -37.20
C LEU A 5 -29.66 15.41 -36.62
N PHE A 6 -28.53 16.08 -36.39
CA PHE A 6 -27.45 15.52 -35.55
C PHE A 6 -26.91 16.56 -34.55
N VAL A 7 -27.77 17.51 -34.16
CA VAL A 7 -27.52 18.51 -33.11
C VAL A 7 -27.99 17.99 -31.73
N ILE A 8 -28.17 16.67 -31.56
CA ILE A 8 -28.62 16.04 -30.30
C ILE A 8 -27.63 14.93 -29.88
N PHE A 9 -26.33 15.18 -30.03
CA PHE A 9 -25.31 14.44 -29.28
C PHE A 9 -24.58 15.39 -28.31
N THR A 10 -25.33 16.34 -27.75
CA THR A 10 -24.96 17.09 -26.55
C THR A 10 -25.40 16.32 -25.30
N LEU A 11 -25.19 14.99 -25.27
CA LEU A 11 -25.45 14.19 -24.08
C LEU A 11 -24.29 14.34 -23.10
N GLN A 12 -24.29 15.50 -22.44
CA GLN A 12 -24.08 15.63 -21.01
C GLN A 12 -23.08 14.64 -20.40
N CYS A 13 -21.79 15.02 -20.49
CA CYS A 13 -20.84 14.58 -19.49
C CYS A 13 -21.20 15.29 -18.17
N TYR A 14 -22.15 14.72 -17.43
CA TYR A 14 -22.18 14.98 -16.00
C TYR A 14 -20.96 14.30 -15.43
N THR A 15 -19.87 15.05 -15.29
CA THR A 15 -18.86 14.68 -14.32
C THR A 15 -19.54 14.74 -12.96
N SER A 16 -20.11 13.61 -12.52
CA SER A 16 -20.31 13.41 -11.10
C SER A 16 -18.90 13.38 -10.52
N ILE A 17 -18.41 14.55 -10.09
CA ILE A 17 -17.40 14.60 -9.05
C ILE A 17 -18.14 14.01 -7.86
N GLY A 18 -18.04 12.68 -7.71
CA GLY A 18 -18.63 11.98 -6.59
C GLY A 18 -18.14 12.67 -5.33
N ALA A 19 -19.07 13.14 -4.50
CA ALA A 19 -18.70 13.71 -3.21
C ALA A 19 -17.91 12.63 -2.45
N HIS A 20 -16.61 12.86 -2.23
CA HIS A 20 -15.83 11.95 -1.41
C HIS A 20 -16.46 11.92 -0.01
N PRO A 21 -16.59 10.73 0.61
CA PRO A 21 -17.05 10.63 1.98
C PRO A 21 -16.26 11.59 2.88
N LYS A 22 -16.96 12.25 3.81
CA LYS A 22 -16.29 13.09 4.80
C LYS A 22 -15.42 12.19 5.67
N LEU A 23 -14.12 12.50 5.75
CA LEU A 23 -13.20 11.82 6.64
C LEU A 23 -13.70 11.92 8.09
N THR A 24 -13.88 10.77 8.73
CA THR A 24 -14.22 10.68 10.15
C THR A 24 -12.96 10.67 11.02
N ILE A 25 -13.14 11.01 12.30
CA ILE A 25 -12.04 10.93 13.28
C ILE A 25 -11.56 9.48 13.43
N ASP A 26 -12.47 8.51 13.41
CA ASP A 26 -12.13 7.09 13.51
C ASP A 26 -11.32 6.62 12.29
N GLU A 27 -11.67 7.03 11.08
CA GLU A 27 -10.88 6.72 9.88
C GLU A 27 -9.49 7.36 9.92
N PHE A 28 -9.41 8.62 10.38
CA PHE A 28 -8.13 9.32 10.53
C PHE A 28 -7.21 8.56 11.49
N PHE A 29 -7.74 8.13 12.64
CA PHE A 29 -6.95 7.40 13.63
C PHE A 29 -6.66 5.95 13.24
N ASN A 30 -7.51 5.30 12.44
CA ASN A 30 -7.29 3.93 11.96
C ASN A 30 -6.44 3.84 10.68
N ALA A 31 -5.96 4.98 10.16
CA ALA A 31 -5.17 5.01 8.95
C ALA A 31 -3.88 4.17 9.08
N THR A 32 -3.59 3.40 8.04
CA THR A 32 -2.29 2.73 7.91
C THR A 32 -1.27 3.73 7.38
N SER A 33 -0.17 3.86 8.10
CA SER A 33 0.95 4.70 7.67
C SER A 33 1.99 3.89 6.91
N PHE A 34 2.61 4.50 5.91
CA PHE A 34 3.71 3.92 5.13
C PHE A 34 5.01 4.53 5.64
N GLN A 35 5.80 3.74 6.37
CA GLN A 35 6.98 4.21 7.10
C GLN A 35 8.25 4.15 6.26
N SER A 36 8.35 3.18 5.34
CA SER A 36 9.48 3.05 4.42
C SER A 36 9.04 2.36 3.13
N VAL A 37 9.66 2.74 2.01
CA VAL A 37 9.41 2.17 0.69
C VAL A 37 10.75 1.98 -0.03
N SER A 38 10.91 0.84 -0.70
CA SER A 38 12.17 0.48 -1.37
C SER A 38 11.90 -0.28 -2.66
N LEU A 39 12.22 0.35 -3.79
CA LEU A 39 12.06 -0.21 -5.12
C LEU A 39 13.30 -1.04 -5.50
N SER A 40 13.09 -2.24 -6.02
CA SER A 40 14.15 -3.07 -6.58
C SER A 40 14.87 -2.39 -7.75
N PRO A 41 16.17 -2.66 -8.00
CA PRO A 41 16.92 -2.05 -9.09
C PRO A 41 16.31 -2.25 -10.48
N ASN A 42 15.66 -3.39 -10.71
CA ASN A 42 14.98 -3.70 -11.98
C ASN A 42 13.56 -3.09 -12.09
N GLY A 43 13.06 -2.45 -11.02
CA GLY A 43 11.77 -1.79 -10.98
C GLY A 43 10.55 -2.72 -10.90
N ARG A 44 10.72 -4.03 -10.77
CA ARG A 44 9.59 -5.00 -10.75
C ARG A 44 9.02 -5.23 -9.36
N HIS A 45 9.83 -5.09 -8.33
CA HIS A 45 9.43 -5.37 -6.96
C HIS A 45 9.53 -4.12 -6.07
N LEU A 46 8.57 -3.97 -5.15
CA LEU A 46 8.50 -2.89 -4.18
C LEU A 46 8.34 -3.46 -2.77
N LEU A 47 9.27 -3.13 -1.87
CA LEU A 47 9.13 -3.40 -0.45
C LEU A 47 8.46 -2.20 0.23
N VAL A 48 7.45 -2.47 1.04
CA VAL A 48 6.67 -1.44 1.73
C VAL A 48 6.53 -1.81 3.20
N TYR A 49 7.05 -0.96 4.07
CA TYR A 49 6.91 -1.09 5.51
C TYR A 49 5.74 -0.25 6.01
N THR A 50 4.72 -0.92 6.53
CA THR A 50 3.48 -0.29 7.01
C THR A 50 3.38 -0.36 8.52
N ARG A 51 2.73 0.64 9.11
CA ARG A 51 2.37 0.69 10.53
C ARG A 51 0.90 1.04 10.68
N LYS A 52 0.15 0.14 11.31
CA LYS A 52 -1.29 0.28 11.58
C LYS A 52 -1.55 0.23 13.10
N PRO A 53 -2.39 1.11 13.65
CA PRO A 53 -2.78 1.01 15.06
C PRO A 53 -3.52 -0.30 15.35
N ALA A 54 -3.15 -0.94 16.46
CA ALA A 54 -3.81 -2.11 17.03
C ALA A 54 -4.34 -1.72 18.41
N TRP A 55 -5.57 -1.19 18.43
CA TRP A 55 -6.16 -0.57 19.62
C TRP A 55 -6.40 -1.56 20.76
N ASP A 56 -6.79 -2.80 20.43
CA ASP A 56 -7.06 -3.85 21.44
C ASP A 56 -5.83 -4.19 22.28
N SER A 57 -4.63 -4.12 21.68
CA SER A 57 -3.35 -4.40 22.33
C SER A 57 -2.58 -3.15 22.74
N ASN A 58 -3.16 -1.96 22.56
CA ASN A 58 -2.49 -0.67 22.76
C ASN A 58 -1.10 -0.63 22.09
N SER A 59 -1.02 -1.12 20.86
CA SER A 59 0.24 -1.26 20.12
C SER A 59 0.06 -0.89 18.64
N TYR A 60 1.06 -1.23 17.83
CA TYR A 60 0.99 -1.10 16.37
C TYR A 60 1.33 -2.43 15.72
N ASP A 61 0.56 -2.77 14.69
CA ASP A 61 0.89 -3.83 13.76
C ASP A 61 1.82 -3.24 12.71
N ASN A 62 3.09 -3.65 12.75
CA ASN A 62 4.03 -3.29 11.70
C ASN A 62 4.27 -4.49 10.79
N SER A 63 4.28 -4.24 9.49
CA SER A 63 4.34 -5.29 8.49
C SER A 63 5.22 -4.87 7.33
N LEU A 64 6.07 -5.80 6.88
CA LEU A 64 6.81 -5.65 5.63
C LEU A 64 6.08 -6.42 4.54
N TRP A 65 5.77 -5.72 3.47
CA TRP A 65 5.11 -6.27 2.31
C TRP A 65 6.03 -6.21 1.10
N LEU A 66 5.94 -7.23 0.26
CA LEU A 66 6.52 -7.26 -1.08
C LEU A 66 5.39 -7.15 -2.10
N TYR A 67 5.51 -6.19 -3.00
CA TYR A 67 4.57 -5.97 -4.11
C TYR A 67 5.29 -6.17 -5.43
N GLU A 68 4.59 -6.74 -6.42
CA GLU A 68 4.92 -6.55 -7.82
C GLU A 68 4.43 -5.17 -8.27
N THR A 69 5.24 -4.43 -9.02
CA THR A 69 4.92 -3.05 -9.43
C THR A 69 3.83 -2.96 -10.48
N ASP A 70 3.54 -4.07 -11.17
CA ASP A 70 2.38 -4.21 -12.05
C ASP A 70 1.06 -4.47 -11.27
N GLY A 71 1.13 -4.65 -9.96
CA GLY A 71 -0.01 -4.95 -9.10
C GLY A 71 -0.50 -6.39 -9.14
N SER A 72 0.19 -7.28 -9.85
CA SER A 72 -0.22 -8.69 -10.03
C SER A 72 -0.16 -9.50 -8.73
N LYS A 73 0.77 -9.16 -7.83
CA LYS A 73 0.99 -9.89 -6.58
C LYS A 73 1.38 -8.96 -5.43
N LYS A 74 0.93 -9.35 -4.23
CA LYS A 74 1.34 -8.82 -2.93
C LYS A 74 1.58 -9.97 -1.97
N GLU A 75 2.69 -9.93 -1.25
CA GLU A 75 3.11 -10.95 -0.29
C GLU A 75 3.50 -10.30 1.04
N LEU A 76 3.11 -10.93 2.16
CA LEU A 76 3.53 -10.51 3.50
C LEU A 76 4.86 -11.20 3.82
N ILE A 77 5.90 -10.42 4.07
CA ILE A 77 7.24 -10.94 4.38
C ILE A 77 7.37 -11.22 5.87
N THR A 78 6.94 -10.28 6.72
CA THR A 78 7.00 -10.43 8.18
C THR A 78 6.09 -9.43 8.89
N THR A 79 5.64 -9.80 10.08
CA THR A 79 4.98 -8.94 11.06
C THR A 79 5.92 -8.74 12.25
N GLN A 80 6.31 -7.51 12.53
CA GLN A 80 7.30 -7.21 13.58
C GLN A 80 6.81 -6.12 14.53
N TYR A 81 7.27 -6.21 15.78
CA TYR A 81 7.13 -5.13 16.77
C TYR A 81 8.25 -4.08 16.67
N ALA A 82 9.14 -4.19 15.67
CA ALA A 82 10.16 -3.17 15.43
C ALA A 82 9.48 -1.82 15.18
N VAL A 83 9.92 -0.76 15.85
CA VAL A 83 9.33 0.58 15.65
C VAL A 83 9.76 1.15 14.30
N PHE A 84 10.95 0.78 13.83
CA PHE A 84 11.55 1.27 12.59
C PHE A 84 12.23 0.13 11.85
N MET A 85 12.05 0.11 10.53
CA MET A 85 12.69 -0.83 9.61
C MET A 85 12.87 -0.15 8.26
N GLU A 86 14.08 -0.24 7.70
CA GLU A 86 14.39 0.22 6.34
C GLU A 86 14.86 -0.96 5.49
N PRO A 87 13.99 -1.55 4.66
CA PRO A 87 14.41 -2.61 3.75
C PRO A 87 15.30 -2.05 2.63
N LYS A 88 16.38 -2.75 2.31
CA LYS A 88 17.28 -2.38 1.21
C LYS A 88 17.47 -3.57 0.27
N TRP A 89 17.45 -3.27 -1.02
CA TRP A 89 17.74 -4.25 -2.07
C TRP A 89 19.24 -4.42 -2.27
N SER A 90 19.61 -5.63 -2.66
CA SER A 90 20.91 -5.89 -3.27
C SER A 90 21.07 -5.12 -4.58
N PRO A 91 22.31 -4.80 -4.99
CA PRO A 91 22.56 -4.14 -6.27
C PRO A 91 22.05 -4.92 -7.49
N SER A 92 22.04 -6.26 -7.43
CA SER A 92 21.50 -7.11 -8.50
C SER A 92 19.98 -7.23 -8.46
N GLY A 93 19.36 -6.99 -7.29
CA GLY A 93 17.92 -7.07 -7.09
C GLY A 93 17.39 -8.47 -6.77
N ASP A 94 18.27 -9.47 -6.63
CA ASP A 94 17.86 -10.87 -6.40
C ASP A 94 17.51 -11.15 -4.94
N TRP A 95 17.99 -10.31 -4.03
CA TRP A 95 17.71 -10.39 -2.60
C TRP A 95 17.61 -9.01 -1.97
N PHE A 96 17.05 -8.97 -0.77
CA PHE A 96 16.96 -7.78 0.07
C PHE A 96 17.30 -8.13 1.52
N PHE A 97 17.66 -7.13 2.30
CA PHE A 97 17.82 -7.26 3.74
C PHE A 97 16.96 -6.22 4.47
N TYR A 98 16.59 -6.56 5.69
CA TYR A 98 15.95 -5.65 6.62
C TYR A 98 16.55 -5.89 8.01
N TYR A 99 16.51 -4.87 8.86
CA TYR A 99 16.83 -5.00 10.27
C TYR A 99 15.54 -4.85 11.08
N GLY A 100 15.41 -5.66 12.11
CA GLY A 100 14.28 -5.60 13.01
C GLY A 100 14.42 -6.61 14.14
N ASN A 101 13.58 -6.43 15.16
CA ASN A 101 13.55 -7.33 16.30
C ASN A 101 12.50 -8.42 16.00
N ASP A 102 12.95 -9.54 15.43
CA ASP A 102 12.08 -10.70 15.29
C ASP A 102 11.82 -11.31 16.66
N LYS A 103 10.55 -11.43 17.04
CA LYS A 103 10.13 -12.60 17.81
C LYS A 103 9.83 -13.67 16.78
N VAL A 104 10.84 -14.45 16.39
CA VAL A 104 10.63 -15.64 15.56
C VAL A 104 9.66 -16.53 16.33
N THR A 105 8.38 -16.48 15.98
CA THR A 105 7.45 -17.52 16.40
C THR A 105 7.71 -18.65 15.43
N ALA A 106 8.68 -19.51 15.78
CA ALA A 106 9.00 -20.70 15.03
C ALA A 106 7.80 -21.65 15.10
N ASN A 107 6.80 -21.41 14.27
CA ASN A 107 5.81 -22.42 13.90
C ASN A 107 6.28 -23.05 12.59
N SER A 108 7.35 -23.83 12.69
CA SER A 108 7.69 -24.86 11.72
C SER A 108 7.27 -26.20 12.31
N THR A 109 6.08 -26.65 11.92
CA THR A 109 5.63 -28.05 11.99
C THR A 109 5.22 -28.47 10.60
#